data_AF-A0A9D7QVR9-F1
#
_entry.id   AF-A0A9D7QVR9-F1
#
_cell.length_a   1.000
_cell.length_b   1.000
_cell.length_c   1.000
_cell.angle_alpha   90.00
_cell.angle_beta   90.00
_cell.angle_gamma   90.00
#
_symmetry.space_group_name_H-M   'P 1'
#
loop_
_entity.id
_entity.type
_entity.pdbx_description
1 polymer ?
#
loop_
_entity_poly.entity_id
_entity_poly.type
_entity_poly.pdbx_seq_one_letter_code
_entity_poly.pdbx_strand_id
1 'polypeptide(L)'
;MKEILTYNYLSSRMDWFKYGLVSAVFAFLVGLYGYSLSIASDRICFFIPAPFAAFLVNGLMWKWTFKKEEDYKVGNVISIALIGTPIIHYFTFVLLGLGRIICYELTGDCTDYSGKPESILSVLSYSFFQALITVYKSGIITIAIGILIGYFILKSSKFDNQKS
;
A
#
# COMPACT_ATOMS: atom_id res chain seq x y z
N MET A 1 -33.55 -15.04 8.47
CA MET A 1 -32.82 -14.14 9.41
C MET A 1 -31.34 -14.54 9.58
N LYS A 2 -30.99 -15.82 9.79
CA LYS A 2 -29.59 -16.29 9.81
C LYS A 2 -28.85 -16.13 8.47
N GLU A 3 -29.51 -16.33 7.33
CA GLU A 3 -28.88 -16.23 6.00
C GLU A 3 -28.49 -14.80 5.62
N ILE A 4 -29.33 -13.81 5.96
CA ILE A 4 -29.06 -12.37 5.73
C ILE A 4 -27.84 -11.90 6.53
N LEU A 5 -27.72 -12.36 7.79
CA LEU A 5 -26.54 -12.09 8.63
C LEU A 5 -25.25 -12.71 8.07
N THR A 6 -25.35 -13.85 7.37
CA THR A 6 -24.20 -14.54 6.79
C THR A 6 -23.72 -13.85 5.51
N TYR A 7 -24.65 -13.34 4.70
CA TYR A 7 -24.36 -12.59 3.47
C TYR A 7 -23.70 -11.24 3.74
N ASN A 8 -24.23 -10.43 4.67
CA ASN A 8 -23.65 -9.14 5.06
C ASN A 8 -22.25 -9.30 5.70
N TYR A 9 -21.99 -10.44 6.35
CA TYR A 9 -20.67 -10.77 6.88
C TYR A 9 -19.67 -11.21 5.78
N LEU A 10 -20.16 -11.85 4.71
CA LEU A 10 -19.36 -12.27 3.55
C LEU A 10 -19.00 -11.12 2.62
N SER A 11 -19.91 -10.16 2.38
CA SER A 11 -19.62 -8.98 1.53
C SER A 11 -18.56 -8.08 2.18
N SER A 12 -18.68 -7.81 3.49
CA SER A 12 -17.68 -7.05 4.25
C SER A 12 -16.31 -7.76 4.31
N ARG A 13 -16.32 -9.10 4.30
CA ARG A 13 -15.10 -9.93 4.21
C ARG A 13 -14.37 -9.81 2.88
N MET A 14 -15.03 -9.38 1.80
CA MET A 14 -14.35 -9.19 0.50
C MET A 14 -13.81 -7.78 0.33
N ASP A 15 -14.33 -6.79 1.07
CA ASP A 15 -13.99 -5.39 0.82
C ASP A 15 -12.56 -5.03 1.23
N TRP A 16 -12.02 -5.65 2.28
CA TRP A 16 -10.60 -5.48 2.62
C TRP A 16 -9.69 -6.00 1.50
N PHE A 17 -10.06 -7.12 0.88
CA PHE A 17 -9.31 -7.72 -0.22
C PHE A 17 -9.42 -6.87 -1.48
N LYS A 18 -10.63 -6.39 -1.81
CA LYS A 18 -10.85 -5.46 -2.94
C LYS A 18 -10.05 -4.17 -2.74
N TYR A 19 -10.12 -3.56 -1.55
CA TYR A 19 -9.40 -2.34 -1.24
C TYR A 19 -7.88 -2.53 -1.34
N GLY A 20 -7.36 -3.64 -0.79
CA GLY A 20 -5.96 -4.02 -0.94
C GLY A 20 -5.56 -4.22 -2.40
N LEU A 21 -6.35 -4.96 -3.18
CA LEU A 21 -6.05 -5.28 -4.57
C LEU A 21 -6.07 -4.03 -5.47
N VAL A 22 -7.10 -3.19 -5.36
CA VAL A 22 -7.17 -1.94 -6.13
C VAL A 22 -6.02 -1.01 -5.74
N SER A 23 -5.71 -0.91 -4.45
CA SER A 23 -4.53 -0.15 -3.98
C SER A 23 -3.24 -0.66 -4.58
N ALA A 24 -3.06 -1.98 -4.67
CA ALA A 24 -1.88 -2.60 -5.26
C ALA A 24 -1.75 -2.26 -6.75
N VAL A 25 -2.84 -2.34 -7.51
CA VAL A 25 -2.86 -1.97 -8.94
C VAL A 25 -2.46 -0.51 -9.12
N PHE A 26 -3.03 0.41 -8.33
CA PHE A 26 -2.65 1.83 -8.41
C PHE A 26 -1.20 2.07 -7.97
N ALA A 27 -0.72 1.39 -6.94
CA ALA A 27 0.68 1.48 -6.52
C ALA A 27 1.65 0.97 -7.59
N PHE A 28 1.30 -0.09 -8.31
CA PHE A 28 2.06 -0.57 -9.46
C PHE A 28 2.10 0.49 -10.58
N LEU A 29 0.95 1.08 -10.94
CA LEU A 29 0.87 2.12 -11.98
C LEU A 29 1.65 3.39 -11.60
N VAL A 30 1.50 3.86 -10.36
CA VAL A 30 2.25 5.01 -9.84
C VAL A 30 3.75 4.69 -9.78
N GLY A 31 4.12 3.47 -9.40
CA GLY A 31 5.50 3.00 -9.41
C GLY A 31 6.10 2.97 -10.81
N LEU A 32 5.35 2.52 -11.82
CA LEU A 32 5.78 2.56 -13.23
C LEU A 32 5.98 4.00 -13.72
N TYR A 33 5.04 4.90 -13.40
CA TYR A 33 5.15 6.31 -13.75
C TYR A 33 6.33 7.01 -13.05
N GLY A 34 6.53 6.73 -11.76
CA GLY A 34 7.67 7.24 -10.99
C GLY A 34 9.01 6.68 -11.46
N TYR A 35 9.02 5.49 -12.07
CA TYR A 35 10.21 4.91 -12.69
C TYR A 35 10.53 5.56 -14.05
N SER A 36 9.51 5.94 -14.83
CA SER A 36 9.71 6.56 -16.15
C SER A 36 10.09 8.05 -16.09
N LEU A 37 9.71 8.75 -15.01
CA LEU A 37 10.21 10.08 -14.71
C LEU A 37 11.46 9.95 -13.83
N SER A 38 12.61 10.47 -14.23
CA SER A 38 13.90 10.41 -13.51
C SER A 38 13.92 11.00 -12.08
N ILE A 39 12.78 11.20 -11.43
CA ILE A 39 12.64 11.41 -9.98
C ILE A 39 13.20 10.20 -9.19
N ALA A 40 13.23 9.01 -9.81
CA ALA A 40 13.85 7.80 -9.29
C ALA A 40 15.23 7.52 -9.90
N SER A 41 16.02 8.56 -10.25
CA SER A 41 17.25 8.48 -11.07
C SER A 41 18.32 7.47 -10.65
N ASP A 42 18.19 6.79 -9.51
CA ASP A 42 19.20 5.84 -9.01
C ASP A 42 18.56 4.60 -8.33
N ARG A 43 17.25 4.33 -8.53
CA ARG A 43 16.51 3.37 -7.68
C ARG A 43 15.56 2.46 -8.46
N ILE A 44 16.03 1.21 -8.66
CA ILE A 44 15.31 -0.06 -8.89
C ILE A 44 13.79 0.03 -8.80
N CYS A 45 13.13 -0.57 -9.81
CA CYS A 45 11.85 -1.26 -9.83
C CYS A 45 10.87 -1.02 -8.67
N PHE A 46 10.59 0.23 -8.30
CA PHE A 46 9.67 0.59 -7.20
C PHE A 46 8.26 0.00 -7.42
N PHE A 47 7.91 -0.20 -8.69
CA PHE A 47 6.70 -0.90 -9.14
C PHE A 47 6.61 -2.36 -8.68
N ILE A 48 7.68 -3.01 -8.23
CA ILE A 48 7.64 -4.38 -7.70
C ILE A 48 7.24 -4.40 -6.21
N PRO A 49 7.97 -3.79 -5.26
CA PRO A 49 7.60 -3.87 -3.84
C PRO A 49 6.38 -3.01 -3.47
N ALA A 50 6.13 -1.91 -4.17
CA ALA A 50 5.01 -1.00 -3.88
C ALA A 50 3.62 -1.69 -3.89
N PRO A 51 3.25 -2.50 -4.89
CA PRO A 51 1.97 -3.20 -4.88
C PRO A 51 1.81 -4.19 -3.72
N PHE A 52 2.87 -4.91 -3.33
CA PHE A 52 2.80 -5.82 -2.18
C PHE A 52 2.60 -5.07 -0.86
N ALA A 53 3.36 -3.99 -0.66
CA ALA A 53 3.21 -3.14 0.53
C ALA A 53 1.82 -2.50 0.58
N ALA A 54 1.35 -1.94 -0.54
CA ALA A 54 0.03 -1.35 -0.65
C ALA A 54 -1.07 -2.36 -0.37
N PHE A 55 -1.02 -3.56 -0.98
CA PHE A 55 -1.99 -4.62 -0.73
C PHE A 55 -2.10 -4.96 0.76
N LEU A 56 -0.96 -5.27 1.38
CA LEU A 56 -0.91 -5.73 2.76
C LEU A 56 -1.37 -4.65 3.74
N VAL A 57 -0.80 -3.44 3.64
CA VAL A 57 -1.09 -2.36 4.59
C VAL A 57 -2.54 -1.89 4.44
N ASN A 58 -2.97 -1.55 3.22
CA ASN A 58 -4.34 -1.05 3.02
C ASN A 58 -5.37 -2.12 3.31
N GLY A 59 -5.14 -3.37 2.88
CA GLY A 59 -6.03 -4.49 3.17
C GLY A 59 -6.17 -4.74 4.67
N LEU A 60 -5.06 -4.80 5.42
CA LEU A 60 -5.10 -5.02 6.87
C LEU A 60 -5.74 -3.84 7.61
N MET A 61 -5.40 -2.60 7.24
CA MET A 61 -6.00 -1.41 7.86
C MET A 61 -7.51 -1.37 7.62
N TRP A 62 -7.97 -1.66 6.40
CA TRP A 62 -9.41 -1.75 6.13
C TRP A 62 -10.08 -2.81 7.01
N LYS A 63 -9.50 -4.01 7.06
CA LYS A 63 -10.01 -5.12 7.88
C LYS A 63 -10.06 -4.77 9.37
N TRP A 64 -9.10 -3.99 9.86
CA TRP A 64 -9.06 -3.56 11.26
C TRP A 64 -10.03 -2.42 11.58
N THR A 65 -10.27 -1.53 10.62
CA THR A 65 -11.11 -0.34 10.81
C THR A 65 -12.60 -0.62 10.57
N PHE A 66 -12.96 -1.37 9.53
CA PHE A 66 -14.37 -1.58 9.13
C PHE A 66 -14.92 -2.91 9.63
N LYS A 67 -15.22 -3.01 10.93
CA LYS A 67 -15.71 -4.25 11.56
C LYS A 67 -17.23 -4.34 11.58
N LYS A 68 -17.90 -3.20 11.66
CA LYS A 68 -19.36 -3.07 11.72
C LYS A 68 -19.84 -2.06 10.67
N GLU A 69 -21.13 -2.10 10.37
CA GLU A 69 -21.75 -1.18 9.39
C GLU A 69 -21.55 0.30 9.76
N GLU A 70 -21.61 0.62 11.06
CA GLU A 70 -21.38 1.98 11.58
C GLU A 70 -19.97 2.52 11.32
N ASP A 71 -19.01 1.65 11.01
CA ASP A 71 -17.64 2.02 10.70
C ASP A 71 -17.48 2.50 9.25
N TYR A 72 -18.45 2.21 8.36
CA TYR A 72 -18.43 2.56 6.92
C TYR A 72 -18.71 4.05 6.66
N LYS A 73 -17.85 4.89 7.23
CA LYS A 73 -17.84 6.35 7.18
C LYS A 73 -16.62 6.84 6.41
N VAL A 74 -16.79 7.94 5.68
CA VAL A 74 -15.72 8.58 4.90
C VAL A 74 -14.53 9.00 5.79
N GLY A 75 -14.80 9.44 7.03
CA GLY A 75 -13.73 9.78 7.97
C GLY A 75 -12.75 8.63 8.24
N ASN A 76 -13.24 7.40 8.33
CA ASN A 76 -12.40 6.22 8.52
C ASN A 76 -11.54 5.92 7.27
N VAL A 77 -12.09 6.15 6.07
CA VAL A 77 -11.31 6.06 4.82
C VAL A 77 -10.17 7.07 4.82
N ILE A 78 -10.44 8.32 5.19
CA ILE A 78 -9.43 9.38 5.26
C ILE A 78 -8.34 9.01 6.26
N SER A 79 -8.70 8.51 7.44
CA SER A 79 -7.74 8.07 8.46
C SER A 79 -6.84 6.94 7.95
N ILE A 80 -7.39 5.95 7.24
CA ILE A 80 -6.59 4.88 6.63
C ILE A 80 -5.63 5.45 5.61
N ALA A 81 -6.06 6.37 4.74
CA ALA A 81 -5.18 6.95 3.73
C ALA A 81 -4.03 7.77 4.36
N LEU A 82 -4.32 8.59 5.37
CA LEU A 82 -3.33 9.43 6.05
C LEU A 82 -2.29 8.60 6.82
N ILE A 83 -2.72 7.59 7.56
CA ILE A 83 -1.84 6.76 8.39
C ILE A 83 -1.16 5.67 7.56
N GLY A 84 -1.90 5.08 6.61
CA GLY A 84 -1.43 3.99 5.77
C GLY A 84 -0.38 4.43 4.76
N THR A 85 -0.47 5.66 4.23
CA THR A 85 0.48 6.13 3.22
C THR A 85 1.94 6.10 3.71
N PRO A 86 2.31 6.69 4.86
CA PRO A 86 3.66 6.57 5.40
C PRO A 86 4.10 5.13 5.64
N ILE A 87 3.19 4.28 6.13
CA ILE A 87 3.47 2.87 6.43
C ILE A 87 3.76 2.10 5.14
N ILE A 88 2.96 2.30 4.08
CA ILE A 88 3.19 1.70 2.76
C ILE A 88 4.55 2.09 2.20
N HIS A 89 4.90 3.38 2.25
CA HIS A 89 6.19 3.84 1.76
C HIS A 89 7.34 3.21 2.55
N TYR A 90 7.24 3.16 3.87
CA TYR A 90 8.21 2.50 4.72
C TYR A 90 8.40 1.02 4.34
N PHE A 91 7.31 0.24 4.28
CA PHE A 91 7.39 -1.17 3.87
C PHE A 91 7.94 -1.35 2.46
N THR A 92 7.61 -0.44 1.53
CA THR A 92 8.14 -0.46 0.17
C THR A 92 9.66 -0.33 0.16
N PHE A 93 10.21 0.63 0.92
CA PHE A 93 11.67 0.81 1.02
C PHE A 93 12.35 -0.34 1.77
N VAL A 94 11.72 -0.92 2.79
CA VAL A 94 12.25 -2.09 3.49
C VAL A 94 12.35 -3.28 2.52
N LEU A 95 11.28 -3.58 1.79
CA LEU A 95 11.27 -4.66 0.80
C LEU A 95 12.32 -4.43 -0.31
N LEU A 96 12.47 -3.17 -0.75
CA LEU A 96 13.49 -2.80 -1.73
C LEU A 96 14.91 -3.05 -1.19
N GLY A 97 15.19 -2.63 0.05
CA GLY A 97 16.49 -2.83 0.70
C GLY A 97 16.80 -4.31 0.95
N LEU A 98 15.82 -5.09 1.41
CA LEU A 98 15.97 -6.53 1.56
C LEU A 98 16.19 -7.22 0.21
N GLY A 99 15.47 -6.81 -0.84
CA GLY A 99 15.67 -7.31 -2.19
C GLY A 99 17.09 -7.06 -2.71
N ARG A 100 17.69 -5.90 -2.39
CA ARG A 100 19.09 -5.59 -2.73
C ARG A 100 20.09 -6.49 -1.99
N ILE A 101 19.86 -6.75 -0.70
CA ILE A 101 20.69 -7.69 0.06
C ILE A 101 20.64 -9.08 -0.59
N ILE A 102 19.43 -9.60 -0.84
CA ILE A 102 19.25 -10.92 -1.45
C ILE A 102 19.90 -10.99 -2.84
N CYS A 103 19.72 -9.97 -3.67
CA CYS A 103 20.35 -9.85 -4.98
C CYS A 103 21.88 -9.98 -4.86
N TYR A 104 22.50 -9.14 -4.03
CA TYR A 104 23.95 -9.14 -3.84
C TYR A 104 24.49 -10.50 -3.36
N GLU A 105 23.81 -11.15 -2.41
CA GLU A 105 24.22 -12.47 -1.92
C GLU A 105 24.11 -13.58 -2.99
N LEU A 106 23.21 -13.43 -3.96
CA LEU A 106 23.01 -14.42 -5.03
C LEU A 106 23.89 -14.19 -6.26
N THR A 107 24.13 -12.93 -6.64
CA THR A 107 24.78 -12.59 -7.92
C THR A 107 26.16 -11.96 -7.74
N GLY A 108 26.54 -11.55 -6.53
CA GLY A 108 27.80 -10.85 -6.24
C GLY A 108 27.84 -9.40 -6.73
N ASP A 109 26.83 -8.97 -7.49
CA ASP A 109 26.65 -7.61 -7.99
C ASP A 109 25.16 -7.33 -8.16
N CYS A 110 24.72 -6.16 -7.72
CA CYS A 110 23.39 -5.66 -7.99
C CYS A 110 23.58 -4.31 -8.69
N THR A 111 23.30 -4.27 -9.99
CA THR A 111 23.68 -3.21 -10.97
C THR A 111 23.33 -1.77 -10.57
N ASP A 112 22.51 -1.59 -9.55
CA ASP A 112 21.95 -0.31 -9.12
C ASP A 112 22.48 0.11 -7.73
N TYR A 113 23.46 -0.61 -7.18
CA TYR A 113 24.11 -0.29 -5.91
C TYR A 113 25.60 -0.64 -5.96
N SER A 114 26.45 0.37 -6.14
CA SER A 114 27.90 0.22 -6.27
C SER A 114 28.64 -0.05 -4.95
N GLY A 115 27.94 -0.45 -3.88
CA GLY A 115 28.49 -0.62 -2.54
C GLY A 115 28.27 -2.02 -1.96
N LYS A 116 28.90 -2.33 -0.83
CA LYS A 116 28.59 -3.53 -0.03
C LYS A 116 27.18 -3.42 0.58
N PRO A 117 26.39 -4.51 0.58
CA PRO A 117 25.01 -4.49 1.05
C PRO A 117 24.91 -3.91 2.45
N GLU A 118 23.98 -2.99 2.63
CA GLU A 118 23.65 -2.39 3.91
C GLU A 118 23.27 -3.47 4.93
N SER A 119 23.70 -3.32 6.18
CA SER A 119 23.19 -4.20 7.25
C SER A 119 21.67 -4.08 7.35
N ILE A 120 20.98 -5.11 7.84
CA ILE A 120 19.52 -5.08 8.04
C ILE A 120 19.11 -3.83 8.84
N LEU A 121 19.89 -3.47 9.86
CA LEU A 121 19.65 -2.27 10.66
C LEU A 121 19.70 -0.98 9.81
N SER A 122 20.69 -0.86 8.92
CA SER A 122 20.79 0.28 8.00
C SER A 122 19.58 0.35 7.07
N VAL A 123 19.14 -0.79 6.51
CA VAL A 123 17.94 -0.85 5.67
C VAL A 123 16.71 -0.33 6.41
N LEU A 124 16.49 -0.75 7.66
CA LEU A 124 15.35 -0.30 8.47
C LEU A 124 15.42 1.21 8.74
N SER A 125 16.57 1.73 9.17
CA SER A 125 16.74 3.16 9.45
C SER A 125 16.63 4.03 8.19
N TYR A 126 17.29 3.64 7.10
CA TYR A 126 17.25 4.37 5.84
C TYR A 126 15.85 4.38 5.22
N SER A 127 15.13 3.26 5.31
CA SER A 127 13.74 3.16 4.84
C SER A 127 12.82 4.14 5.54
N PHE A 128 13.04 4.40 6.83
CA PHE A 128 12.28 5.41 7.58
C PHE A 128 12.49 6.82 7.00
N PHE A 129 13.74 7.25 6.81
CA PHE A 129 14.03 8.57 6.26
C PHE A 129 13.52 8.72 4.81
N GLN A 130 13.67 7.68 4.00
CA GLN A 130 13.18 7.71 2.62
C GLN A 130 11.65 7.73 2.53
N ALA A 131 10.97 7.04 3.44
CA ALA A 131 9.52 7.14 3.54
C ALA A 131 9.09 8.57 3.84
N LEU A 132 9.73 9.26 4.80
CA LEU A 132 9.42 10.65 5.11
C LEU A 132 9.64 11.60 3.93
N ILE A 133 10.77 11.48 3.24
CA ILE A 133 11.08 12.29 2.05
C ILE A 133 10.05 12.05 0.95
N THR A 134 9.65 10.79 0.74
CA THR A 134 8.70 10.44 -0.31
C THR A 134 7.29 10.90 0.04
N VAL A 135 6.86 10.76 1.29
CA VAL A 135 5.59 11.33 1.76
C VAL A 135 5.59 12.85 1.61
N TYR A 136 6.70 13.53 1.89
CA TYR A 136 6.80 14.97 1.65
C TYR A 136 6.66 15.35 0.16
N LYS A 137 7.28 14.58 -0.74
CA LYS A 137 7.30 14.87 -2.19
C LYS A 137 6.02 14.46 -2.92
N SER A 138 5.48 13.28 -2.63
CA SER A 138 4.37 12.66 -3.37
C SER A 138 3.18 12.25 -2.50
N GLY A 139 3.28 12.46 -1.17
CA GLY A 139 2.27 12.04 -0.21
C GLY A 139 0.88 12.57 -0.52
N ILE A 140 0.75 13.84 -0.92
CA ILE A 140 -0.54 14.47 -1.27
C ILE A 140 -1.26 13.67 -2.35
N ILE A 141 -0.54 13.31 -3.43
CA ILE A 141 -1.12 12.57 -4.56
C ILE A 141 -1.47 11.15 -4.11
N THR A 142 -0.57 10.46 -3.41
CA THR A 142 -0.82 9.08 -2.96
C THR A 142 -1.95 9.00 -1.93
N ILE A 143 -2.08 9.99 -1.04
CA ILE A 143 -3.18 10.10 -0.06
C ILE A 143 -4.49 10.34 -0.80
N ALA A 144 -4.52 11.27 -1.75
CA ALA A 144 -5.72 11.55 -2.54
C ALA A 144 -6.20 10.30 -3.30
N ILE A 145 -5.28 9.56 -3.94
CA ILE A 145 -5.59 8.28 -4.60
C ILE A 145 -6.15 7.27 -3.59
N GLY A 146 -5.51 7.11 -2.42
CA GLY A 146 -6.00 6.22 -1.37
C GLY A 146 -7.42 6.55 -0.92
N ILE A 147 -7.73 7.84 -0.74
CA ILE A 147 -9.08 8.32 -0.39
C ILE A 147 -10.08 7.98 -1.50
N LEU A 148 -9.73 8.22 -2.76
CA LEU A 148 -10.61 7.94 -3.91
C LEU A 148 -10.92 6.44 -4.03
N ILE A 149 -9.90 5.59 -3.89
CA ILE A 149 -10.08 4.13 -3.90
C ILE A 149 -10.99 3.71 -2.74
N GLY A 150 -10.72 4.20 -1.52
CA GLY A 150 -11.50 3.82 -0.35
C GLY A 150 -12.96 4.31 -0.43
N TYR A 151 -13.17 5.50 -1.00
CA TYR A 151 -14.52 6.02 -1.26
C TYR A 151 -15.25 5.17 -2.30
N PHE A 152 -14.57 4.77 -3.37
CA PHE A 152 -15.12 3.87 -4.38
C PHE A 152 -15.57 2.53 -3.77
N ILE A 153 -14.71 1.90 -2.97
CA ILE A 153 -15.05 0.64 -2.28
C ILE A 153 -16.23 0.86 -1.34
N LEU A 154 -16.18 1.89 -0.49
CA LEU A 154 -17.26 2.19 0.46
C LEU A 154 -18.62 2.39 -0.24
N LYS A 155 -18.64 3.05 -1.40
CA LYS A 155 -19.86 3.22 -2.20
C LYS A 155 -20.33 1.88 -2.76
N SER A 156 -19.43 1.05 -3.30
CA SER A 156 -19.79 -0.26 -3.84
C SER A 156 -20.38 -1.20 -2.77
N SER A 157 -19.85 -1.18 -1.55
CA SER A 157 -20.33 -2.00 -0.42
C SER A 157 -21.76 -1.64 0.01
N LYS A 158 -22.14 -0.35 -0.03
CA LYS A 158 -23.48 0.10 0.35
C LYS A 158 -24.55 -0.30 -0.67
N PHE A 159 -24.20 -0.37 -1.95
CA PHE A 159 -25.13 -0.80 -2.99
C PHE A 159 -25.50 -2.28 -2.88
N ASP A 160 -24.56 -3.13 -2.44
CA ASP A 160 -24.81 -4.56 -2.28
C ASP A 160 -25.74 -4.85 -1.08
N ASN A 161 -25.66 -4.06 -0.01
CA ASN A 161 -26.52 -4.22 1.18
C ASN A 161 -27.96 -3.72 0.97
N GLN A 162 -28.21 -2.81 0.01
CA GLN A 162 -29.57 -2.30 -0.28
C GLN A 162 -30.37 -3.18 -1.25
N LYS A 163 -29.72 -4.12 -1.94
CA LYS A 163 -30.36 -5.08 -2.85
C LYS A 163 -30.70 -6.43 -2.20
N SER A 164 -30.32 -6.61 -0.93
CA SER A 164 -30.63 -7.78 -0.09
C SER A 164 -31.84 -7.51 0.79
#